data_AF-A0A2X3C1S3-F1
#
_entry.id   AF-A0A2X3C1S3-F1
#
_cell.length_a   1.000
_cell.length_b   1.000
_cell.length_c   1.000
_cell.angle_alpha   90.00
_cell.angle_beta   90.00
_cell.angle_gamma   90.00
#
_symmetry.space_group_name_H-M   'P 1'
#
loop_
_entity.id
_entity.type
_entity.pdbx_description
1 polymer ?
#
loop_
_entity_poly.entity_id
_entity_poly.type
_entity_poly.pdbx_seq_one_letter_code
_entity_poly.pdbx_strand_id
1 'polypeptide(L)'
;MEYNLYEKQLGDIENIINLNKKIQEDLIGKELRLFKNTLHKNLVIEIYTFWENFAKSMVYYCYSNYKKILVDKRFLVNFFKNVNEKSYVRQLFLKNIEENKFNITMENLCYSNNLNFKELESLFKRIMFDINDFYKHIDGFPGLDNSIQDLRSNSVEAEFEEVKGRYETKEYVEAYLNLLVNKRNSVAHQYEITEIYSIEQFETILNFMKRIVMLVIEFCTSQLLKKGLTRKEKVSDILYPVKVFKSNSNNNNGIMWIRNSSNRPMKKDDKFYWLDKSKRIYRMAHVVRILDNNRLECEELIPFKDYTVEIKTVSSIKNTYKSFILCKLKSQCNPYEYNITV
;
A
#
# COMPACT_ATOMS: atom_id res chain seq x y z
N MET A 1 -6.07 6.56 7.21
CA MET A 1 -5.78 5.23 6.66
C MET A 1 -5.24 4.44 7.82
N GLU A 2 -5.81 3.27 8.11
CA GLU A 2 -5.53 2.54 9.36
C GLU A 2 -4.30 1.65 9.22
N TYR A 3 -3.12 2.26 9.02
CA TYR A 3 -1.83 1.55 8.91
C TYR A 3 -1.60 0.59 10.08
N ASN A 4 -1.89 1.05 11.30
CA ASN A 4 -1.67 0.29 12.52
C ASN A 4 -2.48 -1.02 12.54
N LEU A 5 -3.63 -1.07 11.86
CA LEU A 5 -4.42 -2.29 11.73
C LEU A 5 -3.70 -3.33 10.86
N TYR A 6 -3.16 -2.91 9.71
CA TYR A 6 -2.45 -3.81 8.81
C TYR A 6 -1.10 -4.25 9.35
N GLU A 7 -0.37 -3.33 10.02
CA GLU A 7 0.86 -3.67 10.75
C GLU A 7 0.57 -4.70 11.85
N LYS A 8 -0.53 -4.54 12.59
CA LYS A 8 -0.96 -5.52 13.60
C LYS A 8 -1.27 -6.88 12.98
N GLN A 9 -2.06 -6.93 11.90
CA GLN A 9 -2.40 -8.19 11.22
C GLN A 9 -1.15 -8.91 10.69
N LEU A 10 -0.20 -8.18 10.11
CA LEU A 10 1.10 -8.75 9.70
C LEU A 10 1.92 -9.26 10.88
N GLY A 11 1.87 -8.55 12.01
CA GLY A 11 2.49 -8.98 13.27
C GLY A 11 1.84 -10.23 13.86
N ASP A 12 0.53 -10.38 13.73
CA ASP A 12 -0.19 -11.59 14.15
C ASP A 12 0.25 -12.81 13.32
N ILE A 13 0.42 -12.66 11.99
CA ILE A 13 0.97 -13.73 11.13
C ILE A 13 2.43 -14.05 11.51
N GLU A 14 3.25 -13.04 11.79
CA GLU A 14 4.64 -13.23 12.25
C GLU A 14 4.72 -13.98 13.58
N ASN A 15 3.81 -13.68 14.53
CA ASN A 15 3.69 -14.41 15.78
C ASN A 15 3.31 -15.87 15.56
N ILE A 16 2.40 -16.14 14.61
CA ILE A 16 2.03 -17.52 14.22
C ILE A 16 3.27 -18.24 13.67
N ILE A 17 4.03 -17.63 12.76
CA ILE A 17 5.26 -18.21 12.21
C ILE A 17 6.26 -18.56 13.33
N ASN A 18 6.52 -17.61 14.24
CA ASN A 18 7.44 -17.79 15.36
C ASN A 18 7.01 -18.90 16.33
N LEU A 19 5.71 -19.01 16.61
CA LEU A 19 5.17 -20.08 17.44
C LEU A 19 5.37 -21.45 16.78
N ASN A 20 5.05 -21.56 15.49
CA ASN A 20 5.19 -22.80 14.74
C ASN A 20 6.65 -23.23 14.59
N LYS A 21 7.60 -22.29 14.57
CA LYS A 21 9.04 -22.57 14.60
C LYS A 21 9.43 -23.37 15.85
N LYS A 22 8.97 -22.92 17.03
CA LYS A 22 9.22 -23.60 18.30
C LYS A 22 8.59 -24.99 18.34
N ILE A 23 7.32 -25.10 17.90
CA ILE A 23 6.63 -26.41 17.85
C ILE A 23 7.39 -27.38 16.94
N GLN A 24 7.91 -26.90 15.80
CA GLN A 24 8.63 -27.75 14.85
C GLN A 24 9.91 -28.38 15.45
N GLU A 25 10.57 -27.69 16.38
CA GLU A 25 11.80 -28.17 17.05
C GLU A 25 11.54 -29.40 17.92
N ASP A 26 10.31 -29.57 18.43
CA ASP A 26 9.92 -30.66 19.32
C ASP A 26 9.36 -31.90 18.59
N LEU A 27 9.12 -31.82 17.27
CA LEU A 27 8.48 -32.88 16.49
C LEU A 27 9.49 -33.73 15.69
N ILE A 28 9.25 -35.05 15.62
CA ILE A 28 10.12 -35.99 14.91
C ILE A 28 9.32 -36.87 13.94
N GLY A 29 9.96 -37.30 12.84
CA GLY A 29 9.44 -38.35 11.96
C GLY A 29 8.12 -37.99 11.28
N LYS A 30 7.11 -38.86 11.43
CA LYS A 30 5.81 -38.72 10.76
C LYS A 30 5.02 -37.50 11.24
N GLU A 31 5.12 -37.17 12.53
CA GLU A 31 4.42 -36.02 13.13
C GLU A 31 4.94 -34.70 12.55
N LEU A 32 6.26 -34.57 12.44
CA LEU A 32 6.89 -33.42 11.79
C LEU A 32 6.42 -33.24 10.34
N ARG A 33 6.29 -34.34 9.58
CA ARG A 33 5.84 -34.27 8.18
C ARG A 33 4.38 -33.83 8.06
N LEU A 34 3.50 -34.38 8.90
CA LEU A 34 2.09 -33.99 8.94
C LEU A 34 1.92 -32.53 9.38
N PHE A 35 2.70 -32.11 10.38
CA PHE A 35 2.72 -30.74 10.86
C PHE A 35 3.15 -29.76 9.76
N LYS A 36 4.26 -30.02 9.05
CA LYS A 36 4.72 -29.20 7.93
C LYS A 36 3.68 -29.04 6.84
N ASN A 37 2.96 -30.11 6.48
CA ASN A 37 1.89 -30.05 5.49
C ASN A 37 0.74 -29.14 5.94
N THR A 38 0.26 -29.32 7.17
CA THR A 38 -0.83 -28.52 7.74
C THR A 38 -0.42 -27.05 7.89
N LEU A 39 0.79 -26.82 8.40
CA LEU A 39 1.36 -25.49 8.55
C LEU A 39 1.45 -24.77 7.21
N HIS A 40 1.97 -25.44 6.17
CA HIS A 40 2.06 -24.87 4.84
C HIS A 40 0.69 -24.45 4.30
N LYS A 41 -0.32 -25.34 4.39
CA LYS A 41 -1.68 -25.01 3.94
C LYS A 41 -2.22 -23.77 4.64
N ASN A 42 -2.11 -23.74 5.97
CA ASN A 42 -2.64 -22.67 6.78
C ASN A 42 -1.96 -21.34 6.48
N LEU A 43 -0.62 -21.32 6.42
CA LEU A 43 0.13 -20.08 6.17
C LEU A 43 -0.07 -19.55 4.74
N VAL A 44 -0.13 -20.42 3.73
CA VAL A 44 -0.45 -19.99 2.35
C VAL A 44 -1.83 -19.35 2.29
N ILE A 45 -2.84 -19.99 2.89
CA ILE A 45 -4.21 -19.45 2.93
C ILE A 45 -4.24 -18.12 3.70
N GLU A 46 -3.62 -18.05 4.88
CA GLU A 46 -3.64 -16.86 5.73
C GLU A 46 -2.96 -15.67 5.07
N ILE A 47 -1.75 -15.85 4.53
CA ILE A 47 -1.00 -14.79 3.83
C ILE A 47 -1.77 -14.28 2.61
N TYR A 48 -2.33 -15.19 1.80
CA TYR A 48 -3.13 -14.81 0.63
C TYR A 48 -4.43 -14.09 1.04
N THR A 49 -5.13 -14.59 2.06
CA THR A 49 -6.38 -14.00 2.54
C THR A 49 -6.14 -12.61 3.11
N PHE A 50 -5.06 -12.43 3.87
CA PHE A 50 -4.60 -11.12 4.31
C PHE A 50 -4.37 -10.18 3.12
N TRP A 51 -3.59 -10.61 2.13
CA TRP A 51 -3.28 -9.82 0.94
C TRP A 51 -4.55 -9.36 0.21
N GLU A 52 -5.46 -10.29 -0.05
CA GLU A 52 -6.70 -10.03 -0.75
C GLU A 52 -7.58 -9.03 0.00
N ASN A 53 -7.77 -9.24 1.30
CA ASN A 53 -8.57 -8.38 2.15
C ASN A 53 -7.95 -6.99 2.29
N PHE A 54 -6.62 -6.92 2.44
CA PHE A 54 -5.88 -5.66 2.51
C PHE A 54 -6.11 -4.83 1.25
N ALA A 55 -5.87 -5.40 0.07
CA ALA A 55 -5.97 -4.63 -1.18
C ALA A 55 -7.40 -4.15 -1.45
N LYS A 56 -8.41 -5.01 -1.25
CA LYS A 56 -9.84 -4.63 -1.38
C LYS A 56 -10.21 -3.53 -0.39
N SER A 57 -9.84 -3.68 0.88
CA SER A 57 -10.09 -2.69 1.92
C SER A 57 -9.40 -1.36 1.62
N MET A 58 -8.18 -1.40 1.09
CA MET A 58 -7.41 -0.21 0.74
C MET A 58 -8.08 0.59 -0.39
N VAL A 59 -8.50 -0.10 -1.46
CA VAL A 59 -9.22 0.51 -2.58
C VAL A 59 -10.55 1.11 -2.10
N TYR A 60 -11.31 0.37 -1.30
CA TYR A 60 -12.57 0.86 -0.75
C TYR A 60 -12.38 2.01 0.26
N TYR A 61 -11.30 2.00 1.04
CA TYR A 61 -10.92 3.10 1.94
C TYR A 61 -10.66 4.38 1.13
N CYS A 62 -9.89 4.29 0.03
CA CYS A 62 -9.68 5.41 -0.87
C CYS A 62 -11.00 5.94 -1.43
N TYR A 63 -11.85 5.05 -1.93
CA TYR A 63 -13.16 5.43 -2.46
C TYR A 63 -14.02 6.14 -1.41
N SER A 64 -14.25 5.50 -0.26
CA SER A 64 -15.20 5.95 0.75
C SER A 64 -14.81 7.28 1.40
N ASN A 65 -13.51 7.49 1.68
CA ASN A 65 -13.04 8.69 2.38
C ASN A 65 -12.72 9.88 1.45
N TYR A 66 -12.62 9.65 0.14
CA TYR A 66 -12.20 10.67 -0.83
C TYR A 66 -13.13 10.76 -2.05
N LYS A 67 -14.41 10.38 -1.90
CA LYS A 67 -15.44 10.43 -2.95
C LYS A 67 -15.41 11.74 -3.75
N LYS A 68 -15.29 12.88 -3.05
CA LYS A 68 -15.29 14.23 -3.66
C LYS A 68 -14.23 14.44 -4.75
N ILE A 69 -13.06 13.81 -4.64
CA ILE A 69 -11.99 13.93 -5.65
C ILE A 69 -11.97 12.78 -6.66
N LEU A 70 -12.57 11.64 -6.31
CA LEU A 70 -12.56 10.41 -7.09
C LEU A 70 -13.75 10.29 -8.03
N VAL A 71 -14.92 10.66 -7.56
CA VAL A 71 -16.17 10.41 -8.28
C VAL A 71 -16.51 11.59 -9.17
N ASP A 72 -16.46 11.33 -10.46
CA ASP A 72 -17.00 12.18 -11.51
C ASP A 72 -17.84 11.32 -12.48
N LYS A 73 -18.36 11.96 -13.54
CA LYS A 73 -19.08 11.27 -14.60
C LYS A 73 -18.30 10.08 -15.18
N ARG A 74 -16.98 10.20 -15.35
CA ARG A 74 -16.15 9.13 -15.93
C ARG A 74 -16.03 7.95 -14.98
N PHE A 75 -15.83 8.21 -13.69
CA PHE A 75 -15.87 7.17 -12.66
C PHE A 75 -17.20 6.41 -12.70
N LEU A 76 -18.33 7.14 -12.68
CA LEU A 76 -19.66 6.51 -12.68
C LEU A 76 -19.89 5.66 -13.93
N VAL A 77 -19.58 6.18 -15.12
CA VAL A 77 -19.68 5.43 -16.38
C VAL A 77 -18.82 4.16 -16.33
N ASN A 78 -17.58 4.27 -15.84
CA ASN A 78 -16.69 3.11 -15.71
C ASN A 78 -17.23 2.09 -14.70
N PHE A 79 -17.71 2.55 -13.55
CA PHE A 79 -18.30 1.69 -12.53
C PHE A 79 -19.52 0.91 -13.08
N PHE A 80 -20.47 1.59 -13.71
CA PHE A 80 -21.66 0.95 -14.26
C PHE A 80 -21.35 -0.06 -15.38
N LYS A 81 -20.34 0.23 -16.22
CA LYS A 81 -19.85 -0.76 -17.21
C LYS A 81 -19.36 -2.03 -16.52
N ASN A 82 -18.47 -1.89 -15.54
CA ASN A 82 -17.93 -3.02 -14.78
C ASN A 82 -19.01 -3.83 -14.05
N VAL A 83 -20.01 -3.15 -13.47
CA VAL A 83 -21.15 -3.81 -12.82
C VAL A 83 -21.98 -4.61 -13.82
N ASN A 84 -22.23 -4.06 -15.01
CA ASN A 84 -23.05 -4.72 -16.02
C ASN A 84 -22.37 -5.94 -16.66
N GLU A 85 -21.03 -5.93 -16.75
CA GLU A 85 -20.24 -7.02 -17.35
C GLU A 85 -20.33 -8.35 -16.58
N LYS A 86 -20.56 -8.31 -15.25
CA LYS A 86 -20.63 -9.53 -14.42
C LYS A 86 -22.00 -9.70 -13.78
N SER A 87 -22.71 -10.77 -14.16
CA SER A 87 -24.06 -11.07 -13.68
C SER A 87 -24.20 -11.07 -12.15
N TYR A 88 -23.24 -11.67 -11.44
CA TYR A 88 -23.21 -11.68 -9.98
C TYR A 88 -23.04 -10.27 -9.37
N VAL A 89 -22.12 -9.47 -9.91
CA VAL A 89 -21.87 -8.09 -9.46
C VAL A 89 -23.09 -7.21 -9.72
N ARG A 90 -23.75 -7.40 -10.87
CA ARG A 90 -25.02 -6.75 -11.19
C ARG A 90 -26.09 -7.08 -10.16
N GLN A 91 -26.27 -8.35 -9.79
CA GLN A 91 -27.23 -8.74 -8.75
C GLN A 91 -26.90 -8.11 -7.39
N LEU A 92 -25.63 -8.10 -6.98
CA LEU A 92 -25.19 -7.43 -5.75
C LEU A 92 -25.49 -5.92 -5.80
N PHE A 93 -25.21 -5.26 -6.92
CA PHE A 93 -25.46 -3.83 -7.07
C PHE A 93 -26.96 -3.51 -7.02
N LEU A 94 -27.80 -4.26 -7.74
CA LEU A 94 -29.24 -4.05 -7.77
C LEU A 94 -29.90 -4.19 -6.38
N LYS A 95 -29.36 -5.06 -5.52
CA LYS A 95 -29.80 -5.19 -4.11
C LYS A 95 -29.47 -3.96 -3.25
N ASN A 96 -28.55 -3.10 -3.68
CA ASN A 96 -28.09 -1.91 -2.97
C ASN A 96 -28.64 -0.60 -3.57
N ILE A 97 -29.68 -0.68 -4.40
CA ILE A 97 -30.41 0.47 -4.93
C ILE A 97 -31.67 0.68 -4.07
N GLU A 98 -31.75 1.84 -3.43
CA GLU A 98 -32.93 2.33 -2.73
C GLU A 98 -33.61 3.43 -3.58
N GLU A 99 -34.87 3.78 -3.27
CA GLU A 99 -35.80 4.55 -4.12
C GLU A 99 -35.20 5.73 -4.90
N ASN A 100 -34.21 6.46 -4.36
CA ASN A 100 -33.51 7.55 -5.05
C ASN A 100 -31.98 7.60 -4.85
N LYS A 101 -31.38 6.55 -4.28
CA LYS A 101 -29.94 6.51 -3.97
C LYS A 101 -29.39 5.12 -4.23
N PHE A 102 -28.17 5.04 -4.75
CA PHE A 102 -27.42 3.79 -4.80
C PHE A 102 -26.19 3.89 -3.91
N ASN A 103 -25.85 2.79 -3.23
CA ASN A 103 -24.62 2.70 -2.45
C ASN A 103 -23.61 1.80 -3.16
N ILE A 104 -22.41 2.31 -3.40
CA ILE A 104 -21.27 1.51 -3.87
C ILE A 104 -20.62 0.89 -2.63
N THR A 105 -20.69 -0.43 -2.51
CA THR A 105 -20.15 -1.20 -1.39
C THR A 105 -18.77 -1.76 -1.75
N MET A 106 -18.06 -2.31 -0.77
CA MET A 106 -16.76 -2.95 -1.04
C MET A 106 -16.92 -4.14 -1.98
N GLU A 107 -17.97 -4.94 -1.83
CA GLU A 107 -18.23 -6.15 -2.61
C GLU A 107 -18.48 -5.82 -4.08
N ASN A 108 -19.23 -4.77 -4.38
CA ASN A 108 -19.53 -4.40 -5.76
C ASN A 108 -18.39 -3.61 -6.43
N LEU A 109 -17.62 -2.82 -5.68
CA LEU A 109 -16.47 -2.06 -6.20
C LEU A 109 -15.25 -2.96 -6.39
N CYS A 110 -14.96 -3.80 -5.40
CA CYS A 110 -13.71 -4.55 -5.27
C CYS A 110 -13.88 -6.05 -5.55
N TYR A 111 -14.91 -6.44 -6.31
CA TYR A 111 -15.10 -7.83 -6.69
C TYR A 111 -13.82 -8.38 -7.36
N SER A 112 -13.36 -9.53 -6.90
CA SER A 112 -12.31 -10.35 -7.53
C SER A 112 -12.41 -11.76 -6.96
N ASN A 113 -12.21 -12.75 -7.82
CA ASN A 113 -12.18 -14.17 -7.43
C ASN A 113 -10.78 -14.63 -7.02
N ASN A 114 -9.74 -14.00 -7.61
CA ASN A 114 -8.33 -14.31 -7.40
C ASN A 114 -7.54 -13.01 -7.56
N LEU A 115 -6.94 -12.49 -6.49
CA LEU A 115 -6.23 -11.22 -6.54
C LEU A 115 -4.77 -11.39 -7.00
N ASN A 116 -4.61 -11.71 -8.28
CA ASN A 116 -3.32 -11.66 -8.96
C ASN A 116 -2.91 -10.21 -9.31
N PHE A 117 -1.71 -10.02 -9.86
CA PHE A 117 -1.18 -8.69 -10.15
C PHE A 117 -2.08 -7.89 -11.11
N LYS A 118 -2.58 -8.53 -12.16
CA LYS A 118 -3.51 -7.91 -13.13
C LYS A 118 -4.83 -7.50 -12.49
N GLU A 119 -5.37 -8.31 -11.60
CA GLU A 119 -6.59 -7.97 -10.84
C GLU A 119 -6.34 -6.82 -9.85
N LEU A 120 -5.16 -6.76 -9.21
CA LEU A 120 -4.76 -5.60 -8.41
C LEU A 120 -4.77 -4.31 -9.24
N GLU A 121 -4.17 -4.33 -10.44
CA GLU A 121 -4.22 -3.19 -11.35
C GLU A 121 -5.65 -2.81 -11.75
N SER A 122 -6.49 -3.81 -12.01
CA SER A 122 -7.90 -3.61 -12.31
C SER A 122 -8.61 -2.88 -11.17
N LEU A 123 -8.39 -3.29 -9.92
CA LEU A 123 -8.95 -2.62 -8.74
C LEU A 123 -8.55 -1.14 -8.66
N PHE A 124 -7.27 -0.82 -8.89
CA PHE A 124 -6.81 0.57 -8.92
C PHE A 124 -7.44 1.37 -10.07
N LYS A 125 -7.56 0.77 -11.27
CA LYS A 125 -8.24 1.42 -12.42
C LYS A 125 -9.71 1.71 -12.12
N ARG A 126 -10.41 0.87 -11.35
CA ARG A 126 -11.83 1.09 -10.98
C ARG A 126 -12.02 2.39 -10.19
N ILE A 127 -11.06 2.78 -9.35
CA ILE A 127 -11.05 4.08 -8.64
C ILE A 127 -10.28 5.17 -9.39
N MET A 128 -10.06 4.97 -10.70
CA MET A 128 -9.44 5.93 -11.62
C MET A 128 -7.99 6.29 -11.26
N PHE A 129 -7.24 5.38 -10.63
CA PHE A 129 -5.82 5.57 -10.35
C PHE A 129 -4.96 5.25 -11.58
N ASP A 130 -3.84 5.96 -11.74
CA ASP A 130 -2.90 5.76 -12.84
C ASP A 130 -1.92 4.62 -12.53
N ILE A 131 -2.02 3.51 -13.24
CA ILE A 131 -1.14 2.35 -13.06
C ILE A 131 0.30 2.65 -13.46
N ASN A 132 0.53 3.58 -14.40
CA ASN A 132 1.90 3.95 -14.74
C ASN A 132 2.60 4.59 -13.55
N ASP A 133 1.87 5.30 -12.69
CA ASP A 133 2.44 5.78 -11.44
C ASP A 133 2.75 4.62 -10.47
N PHE A 134 1.92 3.57 -10.42
CA PHE A 134 2.22 2.39 -9.60
C PHE A 134 3.56 1.76 -9.97
N TYR A 135 3.86 1.64 -11.27
CA TYR A 135 5.17 1.17 -11.73
C TYR A 135 6.31 2.09 -11.34
N LYS A 136 6.12 3.41 -11.44
CA LYS A 136 7.12 4.37 -10.94
C LYS A 136 7.33 4.20 -9.45
N HIS A 137 6.30 3.81 -8.70
CA HIS A 137 6.38 3.57 -7.27
C HIS A 137 7.18 2.31 -6.95
N ILE A 138 6.97 1.21 -7.70
CA ILE A 138 7.77 -0.03 -7.60
C ILE A 138 9.25 0.28 -7.81
N ASP A 139 9.55 1.05 -8.85
CA ASP A 139 10.91 1.43 -9.18
C ASP A 139 11.54 2.30 -8.07
N GLY A 140 12.56 1.75 -7.41
CA GLY A 140 13.29 2.37 -6.31
C GLY A 140 12.54 2.37 -4.97
N PHE A 141 11.56 1.49 -4.75
CA PHE A 141 10.92 1.38 -3.44
C PHE A 141 11.89 0.85 -2.37
N PRO A 142 11.97 1.47 -1.16
CA PRO A 142 12.97 1.10 -0.16
C PRO A 142 12.87 -0.35 0.28
N GLY A 143 13.96 -1.09 0.10
CA GLY A 143 14.10 -2.47 0.57
C GLY A 143 13.29 -3.50 -0.23
N LEU A 144 12.63 -3.11 -1.33
CA LEU A 144 11.91 -4.06 -2.18
C LEU A 144 12.89 -4.99 -2.91
N ASP A 145 13.94 -4.45 -3.53
CA ASP A 145 14.96 -5.27 -4.22
C ASP A 145 15.64 -6.26 -3.27
N ASN A 146 15.94 -5.83 -2.04
CA ASN A 146 16.47 -6.71 -1.00
C ASN A 146 15.48 -7.85 -0.68
N SER A 147 14.20 -7.54 -0.46
CA SER A 147 13.20 -8.59 -0.21
C SER A 147 13.01 -9.56 -1.38
N ILE A 148 13.15 -9.08 -2.62
CA ILE A 148 13.14 -9.93 -3.83
C ILE A 148 14.38 -10.82 -3.85
N GLN A 149 15.56 -10.29 -3.51
CA GLN A 149 16.78 -11.08 -3.41
C GLN A 149 16.70 -12.12 -2.30
N ASP A 150 16.09 -11.80 -1.16
CA ASP A 150 15.91 -12.72 -0.04
C ASP A 150 15.01 -13.90 -0.43
N LEU A 151 13.90 -13.64 -1.13
CA LEU A 151 13.04 -14.70 -1.69
C LEU A 151 13.82 -15.65 -2.60
N ARG A 152 14.61 -15.08 -3.53
CA ARG A 152 15.43 -15.86 -4.46
C ARG A 152 16.49 -16.69 -3.74
N SER A 153 17.16 -16.09 -2.75
CA SER A 153 18.22 -16.74 -1.98
C SER A 153 17.68 -17.87 -1.11
N ASN A 154 16.43 -17.75 -0.66
CA ASN A 154 15.69 -18.80 0.06
C ASN A 154 14.93 -19.76 -0.86
N SER A 155 15.26 -19.78 -2.15
CA SER A 155 14.68 -20.71 -3.14
C SER A 155 13.14 -20.66 -3.21
N VAL A 156 12.55 -19.47 -3.04
CA VAL A 156 11.13 -19.25 -3.39
C VAL A 156 11.08 -18.91 -4.87
N GLU A 157 10.57 -19.83 -5.69
CA GLU A 157 10.59 -19.69 -7.15
C GLU A 157 9.50 -18.73 -7.64
N ALA A 158 9.91 -17.67 -8.33
CA ALA A 158 9.00 -16.74 -8.97
C ALA A 158 8.36 -17.33 -10.23
N GLU A 159 7.07 -17.08 -10.44
CA GLU A 159 6.33 -17.56 -11.62
C GLU A 159 6.25 -16.47 -12.70
N PHE A 160 7.16 -16.53 -13.67
CA PHE A 160 7.16 -15.61 -14.81
C PHE A 160 6.30 -16.13 -15.95
N GLU A 161 5.52 -15.24 -16.59
CA GLU A 161 4.74 -15.58 -17.79
C GLU A 161 5.63 -15.79 -19.02
N GLU A 162 6.76 -15.09 -19.10
CA GLU A 162 7.68 -15.10 -20.23
C GLU A 162 9.10 -15.40 -19.76
N VAL A 163 9.83 -16.26 -20.48
CA VAL A 163 11.24 -16.55 -20.17
C VAL A 163 12.14 -15.45 -20.75
N LYS A 164 12.84 -14.73 -19.88
CA LYS A 164 13.77 -13.65 -20.24
C LYS A 164 15.13 -13.84 -19.58
N GLY A 165 16.16 -13.27 -20.20
CA GLY A 165 17.53 -13.29 -19.65
C GLY A 165 17.71 -12.39 -18.43
N ARG A 166 16.89 -11.35 -18.29
CA ARG A 166 16.86 -10.45 -17.13
C ARG A 166 15.45 -9.92 -16.92
N TYR A 167 15.03 -9.87 -15.67
CA TYR A 167 13.75 -9.33 -15.25
C TYR A 167 13.94 -8.02 -14.49
N GLU A 168 13.01 -7.09 -14.70
CA GLU A 168 12.91 -5.85 -13.93
C GLU A 168 12.22 -6.09 -12.58
N THR A 169 12.40 -5.17 -11.62
CA THR A 169 11.77 -5.26 -10.28
C THR A 169 10.25 -5.43 -10.37
N LYS A 170 9.60 -4.76 -11.34
CA LYS A 170 8.16 -4.93 -11.59
C LYS A 170 7.79 -6.37 -11.93
N GLU A 171 8.53 -6.99 -12.84
CA GLU A 171 8.26 -8.37 -13.28
C GLU A 171 8.43 -9.35 -12.12
N TYR A 172 9.40 -9.12 -11.22
CA TYR A 172 9.51 -9.89 -9.97
C TYR A 172 8.30 -9.71 -9.05
N VAL A 173 7.83 -8.47 -8.86
CA VAL A 173 6.65 -8.19 -8.02
C VAL A 173 5.42 -8.91 -8.58
N GLU A 174 5.22 -8.83 -9.89
CA GLU A 174 4.14 -9.53 -10.59
C GLU A 174 4.23 -11.04 -10.41
N ALA A 175 5.40 -11.63 -10.68
CA ALA A 175 5.63 -13.06 -10.57
C ALA A 175 5.40 -13.60 -9.15
N TYR A 176 5.85 -12.90 -8.10
CA TYR A 176 5.63 -13.34 -6.72
C TYR A 176 4.19 -13.17 -6.24
N LEU A 177 3.48 -12.13 -6.68
CA LEU A 177 2.05 -11.99 -6.34
C LEU A 177 1.21 -13.04 -7.05
N ASN A 178 1.56 -13.40 -8.30
CA ASN A 178 0.92 -14.49 -9.03
C ASN A 178 1.20 -15.85 -8.37
N LEU A 179 2.43 -16.09 -7.91
CA LEU A 179 2.80 -17.28 -7.14
C LEU A 179 1.91 -17.49 -5.91
N LEU A 180 1.64 -16.44 -5.12
CA LEU A 180 0.78 -16.55 -3.93
C LEU A 180 -0.64 -17.01 -4.28
N VAL A 181 -1.19 -16.51 -5.38
CA VAL A 181 -2.52 -16.91 -5.88
C VAL A 181 -2.49 -18.37 -6.31
N ASN A 182 -1.47 -18.77 -7.06
CA ASN A 182 -1.35 -20.13 -7.59
C ASN A 182 -1.13 -21.16 -6.47
N LYS A 183 -0.29 -20.84 -5.47
CA LYS A 183 -0.12 -21.68 -4.27
C LYS A 183 -1.42 -21.79 -3.48
N ARG A 184 -2.16 -20.69 -3.28
CA ARG A 184 -3.47 -20.76 -2.62
C ARG A 184 -4.47 -21.62 -3.38
N ASN A 185 -4.52 -21.49 -4.71
CA ASN A 185 -5.41 -22.28 -5.54
C ASN A 185 -5.03 -23.77 -5.55
N SER A 186 -3.73 -24.08 -5.58
CA SER A 186 -3.21 -25.44 -5.41
C SER A 186 -3.63 -26.02 -4.07
N VAL A 187 -3.40 -25.31 -2.96
CA VAL A 187 -3.80 -25.76 -1.61
C VAL A 187 -5.31 -25.97 -1.48
N ALA A 188 -6.12 -25.13 -2.14
CA ALA A 188 -7.58 -25.19 -2.06
C ALA A 188 -8.21 -26.30 -2.91
N HIS A 189 -7.57 -26.69 -4.02
CA HIS A 189 -8.16 -27.59 -5.03
C HIS A 189 -7.40 -28.90 -5.25
N GLN A 190 -6.15 -29.03 -4.82
CA GLN A 190 -5.33 -30.23 -5.00
C GLN A 190 -5.26 -31.06 -3.70
N TYR A 191 -5.43 -32.37 -3.83
CA TYR A 191 -5.29 -33.32 -2.72
C TYR A 191 -3.82 -33.55 -2.35
N GLU A 192 -2.89 -33.37 -3.30
CA GLU A 192 -1.45 -33.51 -3.10
C GLU A 192 -0.74 -32.17 -3.30
N ILE A 193 -0.01 -31.73 -2.26
CA ILE A 193 0.86 -30.55 -2.32
C ILE A 193 2.20 -31.00 -2.89
N THR A 194 2.58 -30.46 -4.05
CA THR A 194 3.85 -30.79 -4.72
C THR A 194 5.04 -30.06 -4.11
N GLU A 195 4.83 -28.91 -3.47
CA GLU A 195 5.89 -28.10 -2.87
C GLU A 195 5.47 -27.56 -1.50
N ILE A 196 6.30 -27.82 -0.48
CA ILE A 196 6.03 -27.42 0.91
C ILE A 196 7.11 -26.43 1.32
N TYR A 197 6.72 -25.17 1.50
CA TYR A 197 7.61 -24.14 2.01
C TYR A 197 8.06 -24.40 3.45
N SER A 198 9.32 -24.10 3.71
CA SER A 198 9.90 -24.02 5.05
C SER A 198 9.40 -22.78 5.80
N ILE A 199 9.62 -22.75 7.11
CA ILE A 199 9.31 -21.59 7.95
C ILE A 199 10.11 -20.35 7.51
N GLU A 200 11.39 -20.52 7.17
CA GLU A 200 12.27 -19.43 6.68
C GLU A 200 11.77 -18.88 5.34
N GLN A 201 11.25 -19.75 4.46
CA GLN A 201 10.60 -19.32 3.23
C GLN A 201 9.33 -18.51 3.53
N PHE A 202 8.51 -18.91 4.52
CA PHE A 202 7.37 -18.10 4.95
C PHE A 202 7.76 -16.75 5.57
N GLU A 203 8.85 -16.70 6.35
CA GLU A 203 9.40 -15.45 6.90
C GLU A 203 9.79 -14.48 5.75
N THR A 204 10.47 -14.98 4.71
CA THR A 204 10.84 -14.16 3.56
C THR A 204 9.65 -13.74 2.70
N ILE A 205 8.66 -14.60 2.50
CA ILE A 205 7.38 -14.26 1.87
C ILE A 205 6.67 -13.15 2.65
N LEU A 206 6.58 -13.27 3.97
CA LEU A 206 5.93 -12.26 4.80
C LEU A 206 6.67 -10.92 4.76
N ASN A 207 8.01 -10.94 4.76
CA ASN A 207 8.82 -9.74 4.63
C ASN A 207 8.62 -9.04 3.29
N PHE A 208 8.54 -9.79 2.19
CA PHE A 208 8.15 -9.25 0.89
C PHE A 208 6.74 -8.64 0.94
N MET A 209 5.76 -9.32 1.54
CA MET A 209 4.40 -8.81 1.67
C MET A 209 4.31 -7.51 2.48
N LYS A 210 5.09 -7.39 3.57
CA LYS A 210 5.25 -6.13 4.32
C LYS A 210 5.70 -4.98 3.40
N ARG A 211 6.64 -5.23 2.47
CA ARG A 211 7.09 -4.22 1.48
C ARG A 211 5.99 -3.87 0.49
N ILE A 212 5.28 -4.86 -0.05
CA ILE A 212 4.19 -4.65 -1.00
C ILE A 212 3.04 -3.86 -0.38
N VAL A 213 2.65 -4.16 0.86
CA VAL A 213 1.63 -3.41 1.60
C VAL A 213 2.00 -1.94 1.70
N MET A 214 3.24 -1.64 2.13
CA MET A 214 3.72 -0.27 2.25
C MET A 214 3.79 0.45 0.90
N LEU A 215 4.20 -0.26 -0.15
CA LEU A 215 4.22 0.25 -1.52
C LEU A 215 2.82 0.63 -2.01
N VAL A 216 1.85 -0.26 -1.86
CA VAL A 216 0.45 -0.03 -2.26
C VAL A 216 -0.12 1.18 -1.53
N ILE A 217 0.17 1.31 -0.24
CA ILE A 217 -0.29 2.44 0.54
C ILE A 217 0.34 3.76 0.06
N GLU A 218 1.65 3.78 -0.17
CA GLU A 218 2.35 4.96 -0.68
C GLU A 218 1.75 5.38 -2.03
N PHE A 219 1.55 4.41 -2.93
CA PHE A 219 0.91 4.64 -4.23
C PHE A 219 -0.50 5.22 -4.09
N CYS A 220 -1.36 4.61 -3.28
CA CYS A 220 -2.72 5.08 -3.06
C CYS A 220 -2.75 6.50 -2.51
N THR A 221 -1.88 6.81 -1.54
CA THR A 221 -1.77 8.16 -0.99
C THR A 221 -1.29 9.16 -2.03
N SER A 222 -0.29 8.79 -2.83
CA SER A 222 0.23 9.60 -3.93
C SER A 222 -0.85 9.96 -4.96
N GLN A 223 -1.68 8.99 -5.34
CA GLN A 223 -2.81 9.21 -6.25
C GLN A 223 -3.85 10.17 -5.66
N LEU A 224 -4.19 10.01 -4.39
CA LEU A 224 -5.13 10.91 -3.70
C LEU A 224 -4.61 12.35 -3.64
N LEU A 225 -3.33 12.54 -3.31
CA LEU A 225 -2.68 13.86 -3.28
C LEU A 225 -2.68 14.52 -4.67
N LYS A 226 -2.32 13.78 -5.72
CA LYS A 226 -2.34 14.26 -7.11
C LYS A 226 -3.75 14.67 -7.56
N LYS A 227 -4.76 13.85 -7.25
CA LYS A 227 -6.15 14.15 -7.58
C LYS A 227 -6.68 15.33 -6.79
N GLY A 228 -6.35 15.44 -5.50
CA GLY A 228 -6.69 16.59 -4.67
C GLY A 228 -6.17 17.90 -5.25
N LEU A 229 -4.90 17.90 -5.69
CA LEU A 229 -4.31 19.06 -6.37
C LEU A 229 -5.05 19.39 -7.69
N THR A 230 -5.33 18.38 -8.51
CA THR A 230 -6.02 18.54 -9.80
C THR A 230 -7.45 19.08 -9.63
N ARG A 231 -8.15 18.63 -8.60
CA ARG A 231 -9.52 19.04 -8.26
C ARG A 231 -9.59 20.32 -7.43
N LYS A 232 -8.44 20.87 -7.01
CA LYS A 232 -8.34 22.01 -6.07
C LYS A 232 -9.05 21.73 -4.74
N GLU A 233 -9.01 20.49 -4.29
CA GLU A 233 -9.63 20.03 -3.04
C GLU A 233 -8.58 19.86 -1.94
N LYS A 234 -8.89 20.35 -0.73
CA LYS A 234 -7.95 20.33 0.40
C LYS A 234 -7.94 18.97 1.12
N VAL A 235 -7.29 17.98 0.49
CA VAL A 235 -7.17 16.60 0.98
C VAL A 235 -5.95 16.35 1.89
N SER A 236 -5.07 17.34 2.02
CA SER A 236 -3.86 17.25 2.83
C SER A 236 -3.63 18.50 3.65
N ASP A 237 -2.90 18.33 4.75
CA ASP A 237 -2.27 19.43 5.48
C ASP A 237 -0.83 19.59 4.99
N ILE A 238 -0.40 20.82 4.75
CA ILE A 238 0.86 21.14 4.06
C ILE A 238 1.82 21.82 5.03
N LEU A 239 3.05 21.35 5.01
CA LEU A 239 4.20 21.97 5.65
C LEU A 239 5.03 22.64 4.54
N TYR A 240 5.09 23.96 4.59
CA TYR A 240 5.87 24.73 3.63
C TYR A 240 7.30 24.87 4.14
N PRO A 241 8.32 24.47 3.35
CA PRO A 241 9.68 24.78 3.71
C PRO A 241 9.95 26.27 3.51
N VAL A 242 10.45 26.89 4.56
CA VAL A 242 10.99 28.25 4.56
C VAL A 242 12.41 28.23 3.99
N LYS A 243 13.20 27.20 4.34
CA LYS A 243 14.60 27.04 3.88
C LYS A 243 15.05 25.59 3.90
N VAL A 244 15.97 25.21 3.02
CA VAL A 244 16.69 23.92 3.07
C VAL A 244 18.13 24.23 3.51
N PHE A 245 18.58 23.63 4.62
CA PHE A 245 19.92 23.83 5.17
C PHE A 245 20.92 22.81 4.65
N LYS A 246 20.47 21.56 4.45
CA LYS A 246 21.30 20.48 3.93
C LYS A 246 20.41 19.53 3.14
N SER A 247 20.83 19.17 1.93
CA SER A 247 20.31 18.00 1.24
C SER A 247 21.50 17.09 0.92
N ASN A 248 21.55 15.91 1.51
CA ASN A 248 22.58 14.94 1.15
C ASN A 248 22.00 13.98 0.11
N SER A 249 22.49 14.05 -1.12
CA SER A 249 22.14 13.10 -2.18
C SER A 249 22.52 11.66 -1.81
N ASN A 250 23.59 11.48 -1.03
CA ASN A 250 24.14 10.15 -0.77
C ASN A 250 23.41 9.43 0.38
N ASN A 251 22.87 10.19 1.35
CA ASN A 251 22.17 9.62 2.52
C ASN A 251 20.65 9.81 2.47
N ASN A 252 20.13 10.38 1.38
CA ASN A 252 18.72 10.75 1.18
C ASN A 252 18.10 11.48 2.38
N ASN A 253 18.91 12.26 3.11
CA ASN A 253 18.47 13.03 4.25
C ASN A 253 18.50 14.53 3.95
N GLY A 254 17.59 15.26 4.59
CA GLY A 254 17.46 16.70 4.44
C GLY A 254 17.19 17.37 5.77
N ILE A 255 17.81 18.51 6.00
CA ILE A 255 17.50 19.38 7.15
C ILE A 255 16.83 20.63 6.60
N MET A 256 15.62 20.92 7.07
CA MET A 256 14.77 21.95 6.53
C MET A 256 14.18 22.81 7.63
N TRP A 257 14.12 24.12 7.41
CA TRP A 257 13.26 25.00 8.16
C TRP A 257 11.87 24.94 7.55
N ILE A 258 10.87 24.52 8.32
CA ILE A 258 9.48 24.44 7.89
C ILE A 258 8.57 25.25 8.81
N ARG A 259 7.43 25.67 8.27
CA ARG A 259 6.31 26.22 9.04
C ARG A 259 5.12 25.27 8.99
N ASN A 260 4.53 24.94 10.14
CA ASN A 260 3.26 24.23 10.15
C ASN A 260 2.13 25.18 9.75
N SER A 261 1.64 25.09 8.51
CA SER A 261 0.55 25.95 8.01
C SER A 261 -0.84 25.35 8.23
N SER A 262 -0.94 24.26 8.99
CA SER A 262 -2.22 23.65 9.34
C SER A 262 -2.74 24.17 10.68
N ASN A 263 -4.04 24.00 10.90
CA ASN A 263 -4.70 24.38 12.15
C ASN A 263 -4.56 23.31 13.24
N ARG A 264 -3.75 22.26 13.02
CA ARG A 264 -3.62 21.11 13.92
C ARG A 264 -2.15 20.79 14.19
N PRO A 265 -1.81 20.28 15.38
CA PRO A 265 -0.48 19.76 15.62
C PRO A 265 -0.21 18.55 14.72
N MET A 266 1.04 18.40 14.29
CA MET A 266 1.51 17.21 13.58
C MET A 266 2.62 16.56 14.38
N LYS A 267 2.56 15.25 14.54
CA LYS A 267 3.53 14.48 15.32
C LYS A 267 4.69 14.02 14.44
N LYS A 268 5.85 13.79 15.05
CA LYS A 268 7.04 13.19 14.43
C LYS A 268 6.72 11.90 13.68
N ASP A 269 5.91 11.03 14.30
CA ASP A 269 5.53 9.73 13.75
C ASP A 269 4.40 9.78 12.72
N ASP A 270 3.88 10.96 12.40
CA ASP A 270 2.93 11.10 11.31
C ASP A 270 3.55 10.67 9.97
N LYS A 271 2.73 10.09 9.10
CA LYS A 271 3.17 9.72 7.75
C LYS A 271 3.14 10.95 6.85
N PHE A 272 4.32 11.40 6.47
CA PHE A 272 4.50 12.53 5.56
C PHE A 272 4.83 12.07 4.16
N TYR A 273 4.49 12.93 3.20
CA TYR A 273 4.70 12.70 1.78
C TYR A 273 5.30 13.92 1.12
N TRP A 274 6.18 13.70 0.15
CA TRP A 274 6.80 14.78 -0.61
C TRP A 274 6.73 14.50 -2.12
N LEU A 275 6.64 15.55 -2.92
CA LEU A 275 6.54 15.41 -4.38
C LEU A 275 7.92 15.16 -5.01
N ASP A 276 8.15 13.93 -5.49
CA ASP A 276 9.24 13.64 -6.40
C ASP A 276 8.92 14.22 -7.78
N LYS A 277 9.49 15.38 -8.09
CA LYS A 277 9.26 16.08 -9.36
C LYS A 277 9.79 15.32 -10.58
N SER A 278 10.79 14.46 -10.42
CA SER A 278 11.37 13.70 -11.53
C SER A 278 10.38 12.65 -12.03
N LYS A 279 9.78 11.91 -11.10
CA LYS A 279 8.78 10.86 -11.39
C LYS A 279 7.33 11.40 -11.42
N ARG A 280 7.11 12.63 -10.93
CA ARG A 280 5.79 13.27 -10.77
C ARG A 280 4.83 12.45 -9.90
N ILE A 281 5.35 11.92 -8.79
CA ILE A 281 4.63 11.13 -7.78
C ILE A 281 4.99 11.61 -6.38
N TYR A 282 4.13 11.37 -5.40
CA TYR A 282 4.46 11.64 -4.00
C TYR A 282 5.09 10.42 -3.36
N ARG A 283 6.20 10.60 -2.63
CA ARG A 283 6.92 9.54 -1.91
C ARG A 283 6.80 9.74 -0.42
N MET A 284 6.85 8.66 0.35
CA MET A 284 6.87 8.74 1.80
C MET A 284 8.17 9.43 2.27
N ALA A 285 8.03 10.27 3.28
CA ALA A 285 9.12 10.93 3.99
C ALA A 285 8.98 10.63 5.48
N HIS A 286 10.09 10.27 6.10
CA HIS A 286 10.17 10.04 7.54
C HIS A 286 10.76 11.25 8.21
N VAL A 287 10.05 11.81 9.20
CA VAL A 287 10.62 12.85 10.05
C VAL A 287 11.47 12.15 11.12
N VAL A 288 12.78 12.36 11.04
CA VAL A 288 13.77 11.75 11.94
C VAL A 288 13.86 12.55 13.23
N ARG A 289 13.80 13.89 13.14
CA ARG A 289 13.88 14.81 14.30
C ARG A 289 13.12 16.11 14.02
N ILE A 290 12.57 16.71 15.07
CA ILE A 290 11.97 18.05 15.06
C ILE A 290 12.67 18.87 16.14
N LEU A 291 13.17 20.05 15.77
CA LEU A 291 13.83 21.00 16.67
C LEU A 291 13.06 22.32 16.67
N ASP A 292 12.81 22.87 17.86
CA ASP A 292 12.25 24.20 18.01
C ASP A 292 13.28 25.32 17.75
N ASN A 293 12.88 26.57 17.95
CA ASN A 293 13.77 27.73 17.79
C ASN A 293 14.94 27.74 18.78
N ASN A 294 14.80 27.07 19.93
CA ASN A 294 15.85 26.91 20.93
C ASN A 294 16.74 25.68 20.67
N ARG A 295 16.53 24.98 19.55
CA ARG A 295 17.21 23.73 19.17
C ARG A 295 16.95 22.57 20.14
N LEU A 296 15.85 22.61 20.88
CA LEU A 296 15.40 21.50 21.71
C LEU A 296 14.56 20.54 20.86
N GLU A 297 14.78 19.23 21.06
CA GLU A 297 14.02 18.20 20.37
C GLU A 297 12.57 18.18 20.87
N CYS A 298 11.64 18.13 19.93
CA CYS A 298 10.20 18.13 20.17
C CYS A 298 9.56 16.96 19.46
N GLU A 299 8.43 16.49 19.99
CA GLU A 299 7.64 15.42 19.36
C GLU A 299 6.60 15.94 18.36
N GLU A 300 6.29 17.24 18.41
CA GLU A 300 5.18 17.82 17.65
C GLU A 300 5.51 19.19 17.02
N LEU A 301 4.97 19.40 15.82
CA LEU A 301 4.92 20.65 15.08
C LEU A 301 3.62 21.38 15.43
N ILE A 302 3.66 22.37 16.31
CA ILE A 302 2.48 23.17 16.71
C ILE A 302 2.04 24.08 15.54
N PRO A 303 0.74 24.33 15.36
CA PRO A 303 0.22 25.25 14.34
C PRO A 303 0.94 26.60 14.28
N PHE A 304 1.20 27.05 13.06
CA PHE A 304 1.77 28.36 12.70
C PHE A 304 3.14 28.68 13.29
N LYS A 305 3.80 27.70 13.91
CA LYS A 305 5.17 27.82 14.40
C LYS A 305 6.18 27.27 13.40
N ASP A 306 7.39 27.77 13.57
CA ASP A 306 8.57 27.50 12.78
C ASP A 306 9.42 26.44 13.49
N TYR A 307 9.92 25.47 12.72
CA TYR A 307 10.70 24.34 13.21
C TYR A 307 11.82 23.97 12.25
N THR A 308 12.91 23.44 12.79
CA THR A 308 13.90 22.72 11.98
C THR A 308 13.58 21.23 12.02
N VAL A 309 13.41 20.63 10.85
CA VAL A 309 13.05 19.22 10.72
C VAL A 309 14.11 18.49 9.93
N GLU A 310 14.57 17.37 10.48
CA GLU A 310 15.39 16.40 9.77
C GLU A 310 14.46 15.35 9.16
N ILE A 311 14.56 15.16 7.85
CA ILE A 311 13.78 14.19 7.10
C ILE A 311 14.68 13.16 6.42
N LYS A 312 14.21 11.93 6.33
CA LYS A 312 14.77 10.88 5.50
C LYS A 312 13.76 10.51 4.42
N THR A 313 14.24 10.46 3.19
CA THR A 313 13.44 10.23 1.98
C THR A 313 14.00 9.08 1.17
N VAL A 314 13.24 8.61 0.19
CA VAL A 314 13.64 7.52 -0.71
C VAL A 314 14.54 8.01 -1.85
N SER A 315 14.36 9.25 -2.31
CA SER A 315 15.15 9.84 -3.39
C SER A 315 15.80 11.16 -2.98
N SER A 316 16.84 11.55 -3.72
CA SER A 316 17.67 12.71 -3.39
C SER A 316 16.84 14.00 -3.31
N ILE A 317 16.95 14.72 -2.20
CA ILE A 317 16.39 16.06 -2.04
C ILE A 317 17.27 17.03 -2.84
N LYS A 318 16.68 17.83 -3.73
CA LYS A 318 17.40 18.92 -4.40
C LYS A 318 17.42 20.16 -3.50
N ASN A 319 18.54 20.89 -3.49
CA ASN A 319 18.78 22.08 -2.65
C ASN A 319 17.81 23.27 -2.86
N THR A 320 16.81 23.19 -3.74
CA THR A 320 15.88 24.29 -3.99
C THR A 320 14.64 24.15 -3.10
N TYR A 321 14.53 24.99 -2.06
CA TYR A 321 13.43 24.96 -1.09
C TYR A 321 12.03 25.08 -1.72
N LYS A 322 11.88 25.85 -2.81
CA LYS A 322 10.62 25.96 -3.58
C LYS A 322 10.16 24.64 -4.22
N SER A 323 11.02 23.63 -4.25
CA SER A 323 10.73 22.35 -4.88
C SER A 323 10.21 21.28 -3.92
N PHE A 324 10.37 21.49 -2.61
CA PHE A 324 10.00 20.51 -1.62
C PHE A 324 8.68 20.92 -0.94
N ILE A 325 7.72 20.02 -0.89
CA ILE A 325 6.45 20.24 -0.19
C ILE A 325 6.21 18.98 0.61
N LEU A 326 6.18 19.10 1.93
CA LEU A 326 5.88 17.99 2.82
C LEU A 326 4.39 18.07 3.17
N CYS A 327 3.67 16.97 3.02
CA CYS A 327 2.23 16.97 3.23
C CYS A 327 1.79 15.71 3.98
N LYS A 328 0.76 15.87 4.80
CA LYS A 328 0.09 14.81 5.53
C LYS A 328 -1.32 14.65 4.95
N LEU A 329 -1.66 13.45 4.49
CA LEU A 329 -3.01 13.17 4.00
C LEU A 329 -4.00 13.22 5.16
N LYS A 330 -5.13 13.92 4.99
CA LYS A 330 -6.16 14.04 6.03
C LYS A 330 -6.94 12.74 6.18
N SER A 331 -7.26 12.31 7.39
CA SER A 331 -7.93 11.03 7.63
C SER A 331 -9.33 10.91 6.99
N GLN A 332 -10.03 12.02 6.76
CA GLN A 332 -11.38 12.07 6.15
C GLN A 332 -11.58 13.39 5.39
N CYS A 333 -12.20 13.32 4.21
CA CYS A 333 -12.78 14.48 3.54
C CYS A 333 -14.31 14.49 3.76
N ASN A 334 -14.92 15.67 3.87
CA ASN A 334 -16.36 15.85 4.17
C ASN A 334 -17.25 14.87 3.37
N PRO A 335 -18.34 14.35 3.98
CA PRO A 335 -19.24 13.41 3.34
C PRO A 335 -19.79 13.99 2.04
N TYR A 336 -19.77 13.17 0.99
CA TYR A 336 -20.31 13.49 -0.34
C TYR A 336 -21.53 12.61 -0.59
N GLU A 337 -22.70 13.22 -0.79
CA GLU A 337 -23.93 12.53 -1.16
C GLU A 337 -24.22 12.67 -2.66
N TYR A 338 -24.75 11.60 -3.26
CA TYR A 338 -25.30 11.63 -4.61
C TYR A 338 -26.82 11.73 -4.53
N ASN A 339 -27.39 12.59 -5.36
CA ASN A 339 -28.81 12.57 -5.66
C ASN A 339 -28.96 12.12 -7.12
N ILE A 340 -29.76 11.08 -7.35
CA ILE A 340 -30.18 10.71 -8.71
C ILE A 340 -31.34 11.63 -9.06
N THR A 341 -31.22 12.38 -10.15
CA THR A 341 -32.35 13.12 -10.71
C THR A 341 -32.82 12.33 -11.93
N VAL A 342 -34.04 11.78 -11.85
CA VAL A 342 -34.68 11.01 -12.92
C VAL A 342 -35.38 11.95 -13.88
#